data_AF-A0A7U9EPF0-F1
#
_entry.id   AF-A0A7U9EPF0-F1
#
_cell.length_a   1.000
_cell.length_b   1.000
_cell.length_c   1.000
_cell.angle_alpha   90.00
_cell.angle_beta   90.00
_cell.angle_gamma   90.00
#
_symmetry.space_group_name_H-M   'P 1'
#
loop_
_entity.id
_entity.type
_entity.pdbx_description
1 polymer ?
#
loop_
_entity_poly.entity_id
_entity_poly.type
_entity_poly.pdbx_seq_one_letter_code
_entity_poly.pdbx_strand_id
1 'polypeptide(L)'
;MTLFVATSLLFLLLTGAAGGLLAFHFFAATGANSHETVFGLHVLFGLCGWFTLLIIGFSYKMAPMFSLAHGFSLRPARYVYALYISGIAVAFASLFLRSHAWLAAGAALLMSGFVVFAWHIRAILQKRMKKTLDRPFRFSLSAIVIGLVLHVAAFVAIVVGSGRLLGIIVYLFIVGWILFSIVGYLFKIVPFLWWTHRYSEKVGQQNVPTLKQMMNERAVTVQCRLWLIALALAAVALAVASVPLFAITQVLLAGLSVAFAGTILTVFRK
;
A
#
# COMPACT_ATOMS: atom_id res chain seq x y z
N MET A 1 5.54 12.13 -9.93
CA MET A 1 5.78 10.68 -9.96
C MET A 1 7.25 10.36 -9.68
N THR A 2 8.18 10.89 -10.48
CA THR A 2 9.62 10.58 -10.37
C THR A 2 10.19 10.78 -8.96
N LEU A 3 9.89 11.91 -8.31
CA LEU A 3 10.35 12.17 -6.93
C LEU A 3 9.84 11.14 -5.92
N PHE A 4 8.55 10.78 -5.96
CA PHE A 4 7.99 9.74 -5.09
C PHE A 4 8.72 8.40 -5.25
N VAL A 5 8.97 7.99 -6.50
CA VAL A 5 9.62 6.70 -6.79
C VAL A 5 11.10 6.73 -6.41
N ALA A 6 11.85 7.78 -6.79
CA ALA A 6 13.27 7.90 -6.47
C ALA A 6 13.50 7.90 -4.95
N THR A 7 12.74 8.70 -4.21
CA THR A 7 12.83 8.76 -2.75
C THR A 7 12.38 7.45 -2.09
N SER A 8 11.37 6.77 -2.66
CA SER A 8 10.96 5.45 -2.19
C SER A 8 12.06 4.39 -2.35
N LEU A 9 12.81 4.42 -3.46
CA LEU A 9 13.96 3.52 -3.65
C LEU A 9 15.09 3.81 -2.67
N LEU A 10 15.34 5.08 -2.33
CA LEU A 10 16.26 5.42 -1.25
C LEU A 10 15.78 4.82 0.08
N PHE A 11 14.49 4.98 0.43
CA PHE A 11 13.94 4.39 1.64
C PHE A 11 13.94 2.86 1.65
N LEU A 12 13.84 2.21 0.48
CA LEU A 12 14.05 0.76 0.35
C LEU A 12 15.45 0.37 0.84
N LEU A 13 16.48 1.06 0.35
CA LEU A 13 17.86 0.80 0.77
C LEU A 13 18.05 1.05 2.28
N LEU A 14 17.49 2.15 2.79
CA LEU A 14 17.57 2.49 4.22
C LEU A 14 16.84 1.48 5.10
N THR A 15 15.63 1.04 4.70
CA THR A 15 14.90 0.02 5.47
C THR A 15 15.59 -1.34 5.41
N GLY A 16 16.21 -1.69 4.28
CA GLY A 16 17.02 -2.89 4.12
C GLY A 16 18.24 -2.88 5.03
N ALA A 17 18.96 -1.75 5.07
CA ALA A 17 20.09 -1.55 5.98
C ALA A 17 19.67 -1.63 7.45
N ALA A 18 18.58 -0.98 7.85
CA ALA A 18 18.04 -1.08 9.21
C ALA A 18 17.62 -2.52 9.55
N GLY A 19 17.03 -3.25 8.60
CA GLY A 19 16.68 -4.67 8.77
C GLY A 19 17.90 -5.56 8.94
N GLY A 20 18.95 -5.33 8.15
CA GLY A 20 20.24 -6.02 8.29
C GLY A 20 20.88 -5.75 9.65
N LEU A 21 20.81 -4.52 10.15
CA LEU A 21 21.32 -4.15 11.47
C LEU A 21 20.52 -4.83 12.60
N LEU A 22 19.20 -4.95 12.47
CA LEU A 22 18.37 -5.70 13.42
C LEU A 22 18.76 -7.19 13.48
N ALA A 23 18.97 -7.81 12.30
CA ALA A 23 19.44 -9.18 12.23
C ALA A 23 20.82 -9.32 12.89
N PHE A 24 21.73 -8.38 12.64
CA PHE A 24 23.05 -8.37 13.28
C PHE A 24 22.96 -8.23 14.81
N HIS A 25 22.14 -7.33 15.34
CA HIS A 25 21.93 -7.21 16.79
C HIS A 25 21.46 -8.54 17.41
N PHE A 26 20.57 -9.26 16.71
CA PHE A 26 20.07 -10.55 17.17
C PHE A 26 21.18 -11.63 17.17
N PHE A 27 21.96 -11.74 16.10
CA PHE A 27 23.02 -12.76 15.99
C PHE A 27 24.25 -12.46 16.86
N ALA A 28 24.66 -11.20 16.94
CA ALA A 28 25.86 -10.79 17.68
C ALA A 28 25.61 -10.62 19.18
N ALA A 29 24.35 -10.74 19.65
CA ALA A 29 23.94 -10.46 21.03
C ALA A 29 24.45 -9.11 21.58
N THR A 30 24.64 -8.12 20.70
CA THR A 30 25.14 -6.78 21.01
C THR A 30 24.15 -5.73 20.47
N GLY A 31 24.21 -4.50 20.98
CA GLY A 31 23.34 -3.40 20.49
C GLY A 31 21.92 -3.36 21.11
N ALA A 32 21.70 -4.02 22.26
CA ALA A 32 20.41 -3.97 22.97
C ALA A 32 19.92 -2.52 23.22
N ASN A 33 20.83 -1.60 23.53
CA ASN A 33 20.52 -0.20 23.81
C ASN A 33 20.00 0.61 22.60
N SER A 34 20.19 0.13 21.37
CA SER A 34 19.75 0.80 20.14
C SER A 34 18.72 0.00 19.33
N HIS A 35 18.39 -1.23 19.76
CA HIS A 35 17.51 -2.14 19.02
C HIS A 35 16.14 -1.52 18.73
N GLU A 36 15.50 -0.89 19.72
CA GLU A 36 14.19 -0.25 19.55
C GLU A 36 14.23 0.91 18.54
N THR A 37 15.29 1.72 18.57
CA THR A 37 15.47 2.82 17.63
C THR A 37 15.64 2.29 16.21
N VAL A 38 16.47 1.26 16.02
CA VAL A 38 16.67 0.64 14.70
C VAL A 38 15.38 -0.03 14.21
N PHE A 39 14.61 -0.64 15.10
CA PHE A 39 13.30 -1.20 14.77
C PHE A 39 12.33 -0.12 14.33
N GLY A 40 12.26 1.00 15.06
CA GLY A 40 11.48 2.17 14.67
C GLY A 40 11.87 2.73 13.31
N LEU A 41 13.18 2.79 13.00
CA LEU A 41 13.70 3.20 11.69
C LEU A 41 13.27 2.23 10.59
N HIS A 42 13.42 0.93 10.80
CA HIS A 42 13.00 -0.09 9.83
C HIS A 42 11.51 0.02 9.53
N VAL A 43 10.66 0.13 10.56
CA VAL A 43 9.20 0.26 10.38
C VAL A 43 8.84 1.58 9.68
N LEU A 44 9.40 2.71 10.12
CA LEU A 44 9.12 4.03 9.53
C LEU A 44 9.55 4.08 8.05
N PHE A 45 10.79 3.67 7.76
CA PHE A 45 11.32 3.69 6.41
C PHE A 45 10.66 2.67 5.51
N GLY A 46 10.34 1.47 6.00
CA GLY A 46 9.66 0.45 5.21
C GLY A 46 8.22 0.84 4.87
N LEU A 47 7.40 1.13 5.89
CA LEU A 47 5.97 1.37 5.71
C LEU A 47 5.68 2.73 5.09
N CYS A 48 6.26 3.80 5.63
CA CYS A 48 5.99 5.16 5.18
C CYS A 48 6.91 5.55 4.03
N GLY A 49 8.22 5.33 4.17
CA GLY A 49 9.21 5.75 3.19
C GLY A 49 9.18 4.94 1.89
N TRP A 50 9.24 3.62 1.97
CA TRP A 50 9.31 2.76 0.79
C TRP A 50 7.93 2.50 0.22
N PHE A 51 7.12 1.67 0.88
CA PHE A 51 5.87 1.19 0.30
C PHE A 51 4.86 2.32 0.02
N THR A 52 4.61 3.20 0.99
CA THR A 52 3.58 4.22 0.83
C THR A 52 3.95 5.27 -0.22
N LEU A 53 5.19 5.78 -0.24
CA LEU A 53 5.62 6.70 -1.30
C LEU A 53 5.55 6.05 -2.69
N LEU A 54 5.96 4.77 -2.81
CA LEU A 54 5.87 4.04 -4.08
C LEU A 54 4.42 3.96 -4.56
N ILE A 55 3.52 3.51 -3.68
CA ILE A 55 2.11 3.32 -3.99
C ILE A 55 1.46 4.66 -4.33
N ILE A 56 1.73 5.75 -3.59
CA ILE A 56 1.24 7.10 -3.93
C ILE A 56 1.75 7.52 -5.31
N GLY A 57 3.05 7.35 -5.57
CA GLY A 57 3.67 7.69 -6.84
C GLY A 57 3.02 6.98 -8.03
N PHE A 58 2.83 5.66 -7.92
CA PHE A 58 2.16 4.85 -8.93
C PHE A 58 0.67 5.19 -9.04
N SER A 59 -0.02 5.47 -7.94
CA SER A 59 -1.45 5.83 -7.94
C SER A 59 -1.72 7.06 -8.81
N TYR A 60 -0.81 8.04 -8.83
CA TYR A 60 -0.93 9.21 -9.71
C TYR A 60 -0.83 8.91 -11.20
N LYS A 61 -0.24 7.78 -11.59
CA LYS A 61 -0.22 7.30 -12.98
C LYS A 61 -1.39 6.36 -13.26
N MET A 62 -1.66 5.45 -12.33
CA MET A 62 -2.62 4.37 -12.50
C MET A 62 -4.07 4.85 -12.40
N ALA A 63 -4.37 5.78 -11.49
CA ALA A 63 -5.72 6.26 -11.32
C ALA A 63 -6.27 6.98 -12.56
N PRO A 64 -5.54 7.93 -13.19
CA PRO A 64 -5.98 8.51 -14.47
C PRO A 64 -6.08 7.47 -15.59
N MET A 65 -5.08 6.60 -15.74
CA MET A 65 -5.01 5.62 -16.82
C MET A 65 -6.20 4.64 -16.80
N PHE A 66 -6.58 4.13 -15.63
CA PHE A 66 -7.67 3.14 -15.52
C PHE A 66 -9.06 3.74 -15.40
N SER A 67 -9.16 5.03 -15.08
CA SER A 67 -10.42 5.76 -15.08
C SER A 67 -10.67 6.56 -16.37
N LEU A 68 -9.68 6.65 -17.27
CA LEU A 68 -9.68 7.53 -18.44
C LEU A 68 -9.98 8.98 -18.04
N ALA A 69 -9.36 9.45 -16.96
CA ALA A 69 -9.49 10.83 -16.51
C ALA A 69 -8.50 11.73 -17.25
N HIS A 70 -8.96 12.90 -17.67
CA HIS A 70 -8.16 13.90 -18.39
C HIS A 70 -8.37 15.30 -17.78
N GLY A 71 -7.51 16.26 -18.14
CA GLY A 71 -7.66 17.66 -17.72
C GLY A 71 -7.56 17.91 -16.20
N PHE A 72 -6.91 17.01 -15.45
CA PHE A 72 -6.60 17.19 -14.02
C PHE A 72 -5.23 17.84 -13.85
N SER A 73 -5.05 18.61 -12.78
CA SER A 73 -3.77 19.23 -12.44
C SER A 73 -3.00 18.37 -11.45
N LEU A 74 -1.70 18.18 -11.65
CA LEU A 74 -0.83 17.51 -10.67
C LEU A 74 -0.27 18.46 -9.59
N ARG A 75 -0.66 19.74 -9.58
CA ARG A 75 -0.22 20.71 -8.56
C ARG A 75 -0.51 20.25 -7.12
N PRO A 76 -1.60 19.56 -6.79
CA PRO A 76 -1.78 19.09 -5.40
C PRO A 76 -0.78 18.00 -4.99
N ALA A 77 -0.19 17.27 -5.93
CA ALA A 77 0.77 16.20 -5.63
C ALA A 77 2.07 16.70 -4.99
N ARG A 78 2.47 17.96 -5.21
CA ARG A 78 3.63 18.55 -4.51
C ARG A 78 3.37 18.73 -3.01
N TYR A 79 2.14 19.07 -2.62
CA TYR A 79 1.78 19.20 -1.21
C TYR A 79 1.72 17.85 -0.52
N VAL A 80 1.18 16.83 -1.21
CA VAL A 80 1.25 15.43 -0.73
C VAL A 80 2.70 15.02 -0.47
N TYR A 81 3.59 15.26 -1.43
CA TYR A 81 5.00 14.90 -1.28
C TYR A 81 5.65 15.65 -0.11
N ALA A 82 5.47 16.99 -0.05
CA ALA A 82 6.06 17.83 0.98
C ALA A 82 5.58 17.42 2.38
N LEU A 83 4.26 17.32 2.59
CA LEU A 83 3.69 16.92 3.89
C LEU A 83 4.16 15.54 4.32
N TYR A 84 4.15 14.57 3.40
CA TYR A 84 4.49 13.19 3.75
C TYR A 84 5.99 13.03 4.06
N ILE A 85 6.87 13.65 3.27
CA ILE A 85 8.32 13.65 3.54
C ILE A 85 8.66 14.39 4.82
N SER A 86 8.05 15.57 5.05
CA SER A 86 8.23 16.30 6.32
C SER A 86 7.74 15.46 7.50
N GLY A 87 6.63 14.72 7.35
CA GLY A 87 6.15 13.79 8.37
C GLY A 87 7.15 12.66 8.67
N ILE A 88 7.76 12.07 7.65
CA ILE A 88 8.84 11.08 7.85
C ILE A 88 10.04 11.72 8.55
N ALA A 89 10.48 12.91 8.15
CA ALA A 89 11.63 13.58 8.74
C ALA A 89 11.41 13.94 10.22
N VAL A 90 10.22 14.44 10.57
CA VAL A 90 9.84 14.75 11.96
C VAL A 90 9.71 13.48 12.80
N ALA A 91 9.08 12.43 12.26
CA ALA A 91 9.01 11.13 12.94
C ALA A 91 10.40 10.50 13.13
N PHE A 92 11.29 10.62 12.15
CA PHE A 92 12.67 10.20 12.25
C PHE A 92 13.40 10.92 13.39
N ALA A 93 13.30 12.25 13.46
CA ALA A 93 13.90 13.04 14.54
C ALA A 93 13.36 12.64 15.93
N SER A 94 12.07 12.28 16.01
CA SER A 94 11.45 11.84 17.26
C SER A 94 12.10 10.59 17.87
N LEU A 95 12.67 9.70 17.04
CA LEU A 95 13.33 8.47 17.50
C LEU A 95 14.64 8.76 18.25
N PHE A 96 15.32 9.86 17.92
CA PHE A 96 16.56 10.28 18.58
C PHE A 96 16.31 11.23 19.74
N LEU A 97 15.33 12.13 19.59
CA LEU A 97 14.90 13.06 20.64
C LEU A 97 14.08 12.36 21.75
N ARG A 98 13.64 11.12 21.52
CA ARG A 98 12.76 10.35 22.41
C ARG A 98 11.53 11.14 22.86
N SER A 99 10.99 11.96 21.95
CA SER A 99 9.92 12.90 22.26
C SER A 99 8.60 12.47 21.62
N HIS A 100 7.62 12.19 22.49
CA HIS A 100 6.27 11.81 22.08
C HIS A 100 5.56 12.91 21.27
N ALA A 101 5.79 14.19 21.61
CA ALA A 101 5.22 15.33 20.89
C ALA A 101 5.72 15.40 19.44
N TRP A 102 7.02 15.13 19.21
CA TRP A 102 7.59 15.08 17.87
C TRP A 102 7.05 13.89 17.07
N LEU A 103 6.87 12.73 17.71
CA LEU A 103 6.27 11.58 17.05
C LEU A 103 4.82 11.88 16.62
N ALA A 104 4.03 12.51 17.50
CA ALA A 104 2.66 12.94 17.20
C ALA A 104 2.62 13.98 16.07
N ALA A 105 3.53 14.94 16.06
CA ALA A 105 3.65 15.93 14.98
C ALA A 105 4.01 15.28 13.63
N GLY A 106 4.96 14.32 13.64
CA GLY A 106 5.31 13.55 12.45
C GLY A 106 4.12 12.74 11.92
N ALA A 107 3.39 12.07 12.81
CA ALA A 107 2.18 11.32 12.46
C ALA A 107 1.05 12.23 11.92
N ALA A 108 0.88 13.43 12.48
CA ALA A 108 -0.10 14.41 12.00
C ALA A 108 0.23 14.87 10.56
N LEU A 109 1.51 15.08 10.26
CA LEU A 109 1.97 15.43 8.91
C LEU A 109 1.78 14.28 7.91
N LEU A 110 2.11 13.05 8.30
CA LEU A 110 1.86 11.85 7.49
C LEU A 110 0.37 11.68 7.19
N MET A 111 -0.48 11.80 8.22
CA MET A 111 -1.93 11.77 8.09
C MET A 111 -2.43 12.87 7.15
N SER A 112 -1.97 14.11 7.33
CA SER A 112 -2.36 15.24 6.49
C SER A 112 -1.95 15.05 5.03
N GLY A 113 -0.72 14.57 4.79
CA GLY A 113 -0.25 14.22 3.46
C GLY A 113 -1.12 13.15 2.79
N PHE A 114 -1.54 12.13 3.56
CA PHE A 114 -2.41 11.07 3.06
C PHE A 114 -3.85 11.54 2.82
N VAL A 115 -4.40 12.42 3.67
CA VAL A 115 -5.71 13.07 3.45
C VAL A 115 -5.71 13.83 2.13
N VAL A 116 -4.69 14.66 1.89
CA VAL A 116 -4.56 15.42 0.63
C VAL A 116 -4.41 14.46 -0.56
N PHE A 117 -3.68 13.35 -0.40
CA PHE A 117 -3.57 12.31 -1.43
C PHE A 117 -4.93 11.67 -1.76
N ALA A 118 -5.68 11.20 -0.76
CA ALA A 118 -6.98 10.57 -0.96
C ALA A 118 -7.99 11.54 -1.60
N TRP A 119 -8.00 12.80 -1.14
CA TRP A 119 -8.80 13.87 -1.74
C TRP A 119 -8.41 14.11 -3.21
N HIS A 120 -7.11 14.18 -3.51
CA HIS A 120 -6.63 14.42 -4.87
C HIS A 120 -6.96 13.25 -5.82
N ILE A 121 -6.84 12.00 -5.36
CA ILE A 121 -7.30 10.84 -6.12
C ILE A 121 -8.81 10.92 -6.39
N ARG A 122 -9.61 11.31 -5.40
CA ARG A 122 -11.05 11.54 -5.60
C ARG A 122 -11.30 12.63 -6.66
N ALA A 123 -10.58 13.75 -6.62
CA ALA A 123 -10.69 14.82 -7.60
C ALA A 123 -10.32 14.37 -9.03
N ILE A 124 -9.30 13.53 -9.17
CA ILE A 124 -8.94 12.89 -10.45
C ILE A 124 -10.09 11.99 -10.93
N LEU A 125 -10.63 11.14 -10.04
CA LEU A 125 -11.72 10.22 -10.37
C LEU A 125 -13.05 10.90 -10.68
N GLN A 126 -13.24 12.16 -10.28
CA GLN A 126 -14.40 12.96 -10.66
C GLN A 126 -14.33 13.42 -12.13
N LYS A 127 -13.12 13.52 -12.69
CA LYS A 127 -12.88 13.83 -14.11
C LYS A 127 -12.83 12.59 -15.01
N ARG A 128 -13.26 11.43 -14.50
CA ARG A 128 -13.23 10.17 -15.25
C ARG A 128 -14.26 10.16 -16.37
N MET A 129 -13.89 9.61 -17.52
CA MET A 129 -14.83 9.35 -18.60
C MET A 129 -15.48 7.97 -18.47
N LYS A 130 -14.80 7.02 -17.82
CA LYS A 130 -15.28 5.65 -17.66
C LYS A 130 -16.39 5.58 -16.59
N LYS A 131 -17.62 5.22 -17.00
CA LYS A 131 -18.79 5.09 -16.10
C LYS A 131 -18.56 4.01 -15.02
N THR A 132 -18.15 2.82 -15.43
CA THR A 132 -17.92 1.67 -14.54
C THR A 132 -16.44 1.35 -14.45
N LEU A 133 -15.86 1.53 -13.26
CA LEU A 133 -14.47 1.17 -13.01
C LEU A 133 -14.30 -0.35 -12.91
N ASP A 134 -13.16 -0.84 -13.41
CA ASP A 134 -12.83 -2.27 -13.36
C ASP A 134 -12.74 -2.74 -11.90
N ARG A 135 -13.16 -3.98 -11.65
CA ARG A 135 -13.19 -4.59 -10.30
C ARG A 135 -11.84 -4.53 -9.56
N PRO A 136 -10.68 -4.86 -10.18
CA PRO A 136 -9.40 -4.78 -9.50
C PRO A 136 -9.01 -3.33 -9.16
N PHE A 137 -9.37 -2.39 -10.03
CA PHE A 137 -9.07 -0.98 -9.77
C PHE A 137 -9.93 -0.44 -8.61
N ARG A 138 -11.22 -0.82 -8.54
CA ARG A 138 -12.05 -0.52 -7.36
C ARG A 138 -11.47 -1.08 -6.06
N PHE A 139 -10.84 -2.25 -6.12
CA PHE A 139 -10.15 -2.85 -4.97
C PHE A 139 -8.92 -2.03 -4.54
N SER A 140 -8.10 -1.54 -5.48
CA SER A 140 -7.04 -0.57 -5.18
C SER A 140 -7.59 0.73 -4.57
N LEU A 141 -8.75 1.21 -5.03
CA LEU A 141 -9.38 2.40 -4.42
C LEU A 141 -9.88 2.14 -3.00
N SER A 142 -10.41 0.94 -2.69
CA SER A 142 -10.72 0.59 -1.31
C SER A 142 -9.48 0.53 -0.43
N ALA A 143 -8.32 0.10 -0.96
CA ALA A 143 -7.06 0.16 -0.24
C ALA A 143 -6.70 1.60 0.15
N ILE A 144 -6.89 2.58 -0.73
CA ILE A 144 -6.68 4.02 -0.40
C ILE A 144 -7.58 4.47 0.76
N VAL A 145 -8.85 4.05 0.77
CA VAL A 145 -9.77 4.38 1.87
C VAL A 145 -9.31 3.73 3.18
N ILE A 146 -8.92 2.45 3.13
CA ILE A 146 -8.37 1.73 4.29
C ILE A 146 -7.09 2.41 4.79
N GLY A 147 -6.18 2.78 3.90
CA GLY A 147 -4.97 3.51 4.21
C GLY A 147 -5.26 4.84 4.91
N LEU A 148 -6.27 5.59 4.46
CA LEU A 148 -6.68 6.83 5.10
C LEU A 148 -7.17 6.61 6.53
N VAL A 149 -8.06 5.63 6.72
CA VAL A 149 -8.58 5.27 8.06
C VAL A 149 -7.43 4.86 8.99
N LEU A 150 -6.48 4.07 8.49
CA LEU A 150 -5.34 3.61 9.27
C LEU A 150 -4.33 4.72 9.60
N HIS A 151 -4.13 5.73 8.73
CA HIS A 151 -3.33 6.91 9.08
C HIS A 151 -3.97 7.73 10.20
N VAL A 152 -5.29 7.93 10.14
CA VAL A 152 -6.04 8.60 11.22
C VAL A 152 -5.96 7.80 12.51
N ALA A 153 -6.18 6.48 12.44
CA ALA A 153 -6.07 5.60 13.60
C ALA A 153 -4.65 5.60 14.19
N ALA A 154 -3.60 5.61 13.35
CA ALA A 154 -2.22 5.69 13.80
C ALA A 154 -1.94 6.99 14.56
N PHE A 155 -2.40 8.12 14.03
CA PHE A 155 -2.29 9.40 14.72
C PHE A 155 -2.98 9.38 16.08
N VAL A 156 -4.23 8.90 16.15
CA VAL A 156 -4.98 8.78 17.42
C VAL A 156 -4.27 7.83 18.39
N ALA A 157 -3.80 6.67 17.93
CA ALA A 157 -3.10 5.71 18.77
C ALA A 157 -1.78 6.26 19.32
N ILE A 158 -1.06 7.05 18.53
CA ILE A 158 0.13 7.78 19.00
C ILE A 158 -0.28 8.82 20.04
N VAL A 159 -1.26 9.68 19.79
CA VAL A 159 -1.68 10.72 20.75
C VAL A 159 -2.11 10.13 22.09
N VAL A 160 -2.82 9.00 22.07
CA VAL A 160 -3.27 8.28 23.28
C VAL A 160 -2.15 7.43 23.92
N GLY A 161 -1.01 7.24 23.24
CA GLY A 161 0.12 6.45 23.74
C GLY A 161 -0.12 4.94 23.75
N SER A 162 -0.98 4.41 22.87
CA SER A 162 -1.36 2.99 22.88
C SER A 162 -0.51 2.14 21.94
N GLY A 163 0.54 1.51 22.49
CA GLY A 163 1.41 0.58 21.75
C GLY A 163 0.65 -0.63 21.18
N ARG A 164 -0.34 -1.16 21.91
CA ARG A 164 -1.20 -2.25 21.42
C ARG A 164 -1.94 -1.86 20.15
N LEU A 165 -2.57 -0.68 20.14
CA LEU A 165 -3.28 -0.21 18.94
C LEU A 165 -2.31 -0.02 17.78
N LEU A 166 -1.11 0.51 18.02
CA LEU A 166 -0.10 0.66 16.97
C LEU A 166 0.30 -0.69 16.35
N GLY A 167 0.49 -1.73 17.16
CA GLY A 167 0.77 -3.08 16.64
C GLY A 167 -0.34 -3.61 15.73
N ILE A 168 -1.61 -3.44 16.14
CA ILE A 168 -2.77 -3.82 15.32
C ILE A 168 -2.81 -3.00 14.02
N ILE A 169 -2.61 -1.69 14.11
CA ILE A 169 -2.63 -0.77 12.97
C ILE A 169 -1.52 -1.12 11.98
N VAL A 170 -0.31 -1.40 12.45
CA VAL A 170 0.82 -1.82 11.58
C VAL A 170 0.47 -3.08 10.79
N TYR A 171 -0.10 -4.10 11.45
CA TYR A 171 -0.53 -5.31 10.75
C TYR A 171 -1.58 -5.01 9.69
N LEU A 172 -2.64 -4.28 10.06
CA LEU A 172 -3.72 -3.91 9.14
C LEU A 172 -3.23 -2.99 8.02
N PHE A 173 -2.18 -2.19 8.25
CA PHE A 173 -1.57 -1.33 7.25
C PHE A 173 -0.82 -2.15 6.20
N ILE A 174 -0.04 -3.13 6.63
CA ILE A 174 0.67 -4.05 5.72
C ILE A 174 -0.34 -4.80 4.85
N VAL A 175 -1.40 -5.36 5.44
CA VAL A 175 -2.39 -6.14 4.68
C VAL A 175 -3.35 -5.24 3.87
N GLY A 176 -3.99 -4.29 4.53
CA GLY A 176 -5.11 -3.54 3.96
C GLY A 176 -4.71 -2.35 3.09
N TRP A 177 -3.56 -1.72 3.35
CA TRP A 177 -3.05 -0.64 2.51
C TRP A 177 -2.03 -1.16 1.50
N ILE A 178 -0.94 -1.79 1.96
CA ILE A 178 0.18 -2.16 1.10
C ILE A 178 -0.19 -3.34 0.19
N LEU A 179 -0.53 -4.50 0.77
CA LEU A 179 -0.80 -5.71 0.02
C LEU A 179 -2.01 -5.54 -0.92
N PHE A 180 -3.10 -4.92 -0.48
CA PHE A 180 -4.27 -4.71 -1.33
C PHE A 180 -3.99 -3.77 -2.50
N SER A 181 -3.19 -2.72 -2.29
CA SER A 181 -2.76 -1.84 -3.38
C SER A 181 -1.93 -2.61 -4.41
N ILE A 182 -0.98 -3.43 -3.95
CA ILE A 182 -0.12 -4.26 -4.81
C ILE A 182 -0.97 -5.25 -5.60
N VAL A 183 -1.81 -6.05 -4.94
CA VAL A 183 -2.68 -7.06 -5.57
C VAL A 183 -3.62 -6.40 -6.59
N GLY A 184 -4.28 -5.31 -6.21
CA GLY A 184 -5.20 -4.59 -7.10
C GLY A 184 -4.51 -4.01 -8.34
N TYR A 185 -3.28 -3.50 -8.20
CA TYR A 185 -2.50 -3.03 -9.33
C TYR A 185 -1.92 -4.16 -10.18
N LEU A 186 -1.43 -5.26 -9.59
CA LEU A 186 -0.88 -6.39 -10.34
C LEU A 186 -1.94 -7.08 -11.21
N PHE A 187 -3.19 -7.17 -10.74
CA PHE A 187 -4.34 -7.58 -11.55
C PHE A 187 -4.60 -6.70 -12.78
N LYS A 188 -3.94 -5.55 -12.92
CA LYS A 188 -4.05 -4.69 -14.10
C LYS A 188 -2.73 -4.59 -14.85
N ILE A 189 -1.61 -4.48 -14.14
CA ILE A 189 -0.28 -4.34 -14.71
C ILE A 189 0.12 -5.62 -15.46
N VAL A 190 -0.01 -6.80 -14.85
CA VAL A 190 0.49 -8.05 -15.46
C VAL A 190 -0.22 -8.38 -16.78
N PRO A 191 -1.57 -8.37 -16.85
CA PRO A 191 -2.27 -8.58 -18.12
C PRO A 191 -1.98 -7.50 -19.14
N PHE A 192 -1.78 -6.25 -18.71
CA PHE A 192 -1.45 -5.15 -19.60
C PHE A 192 -0.08 -5.35 -20.24
N LEU A 193 0.95 -5.64 -19.44
CA LEU A 193 2.32 -5.86 -19.94
C LEU A 193 2.38 -7.08 -20.86
N TRP A 194 1.76 -8.19 -20.45
CA TRP A 194 1.74 -9.39 -21.28
C TRP A 194 0.99 -9.17 -22.60
N TRP A 195 -0.16 -8.49 -22.53
CA TRP A 195 -0.95 -8.17 -23.73
C TRP A 195 -0.17 -7.28 -24.69
N THR A 196 0.47 -6.21 -24.17
CA THR A 196 1.29 -5.33 -25.01
C THR A 196 2.43 -6.11 -25.65
N HIS A 197 3.18 -6.90 -24.89
CA HIS A 197 4.29 -7.70 -25.43
C HIS A 197 3.85 -8.71 -26.50
N ARG A 198 2.71 -9.39 -26.31
CA ARG A 198 2.28 -10.50 -27.17
C ARG A 198 1.42 -10.08 -28.37
N TYR A 199 0.62 -9.03 -28.21
CA TYR A 199 -0.50 -8.72 -29.11
C TYR A 199 -0.47 -7.30 -29.72
N SER A 200 0.36 -6.36 -29.24
CA SER A 200 0.27 -4.96 -29.70
C SER A 200 0.52 -4.80 -31.21
N GLU A 201 1.46 -5.55 -31.76
CA GLU A 201 1.81 -5.49 -33.20
C GLU A 201 0.78 -6.19 -34.10
N LYS A 202 -0.08 -7.03 -33.50
CA LYS A 202 -1.06 -7.87 -34.20
C LYS A 202 -2.45 -7.23 -34.29
N VAL A 203 -2.62 -6.07 -33.65
CA VAL A 203 -3.86 -5.29 -33.67
C VAL A 203 -4.13 -4.84 -35.11
N GLY A 204 -5.32 -5.14 -35.62
CA GLY A 204 -5.72 -4.81 -37.00
C GLY A 204 -5.26 -5.82 -38.06
N GLN A 205 -4.37 -6.77 -37.71
CA GLN A 205 -3.97 -7.87 -38.59
C GLN A 205 -4.79 -9.14 -38.31
N GLN A 206 -5.14 -9.37 -37.05
CA GLN A 206 -5.90 -10.55 -36.62
C GLN A 206 -6.76 -10.24 -35.39
N ASN A 207 -7.72 -11.12 -35.11
CA ASN A 207 -8.55 -11.04 -33.90
C ASN A 207 -7.70 -11.34 -32.66
N VAL A 208 -7.32 -10.27 -31.93
CA VAL A 208 -6.59 -10.37 -30.66
C VAL A 208 -7.55 -10.28 -29.48
N PRO A 209 -7.30 -11.00 -28.37
CA PRO A 209 -8.13 -10.88 -27.17
C PRO A 209 -8.08 -9.45 -26.64
N THR A 210 -9.18 -8.95 -26.10
CA THR A 210 -9.19 -7.65 -25.40
C THR A 210 -8.48 -7.76 -24.05
N LEU A 211 -7.95 -6.65 -23.53
CA LEU A 211 -7.33 -6.62 -22.20
C LEU A 211 -8.26 -7.14 -21.09
N LYS A 212 -9.57 -6.90 -21.22
CA LYS A 212 -10.58 -7.41 -20.27
C LYS A 212 -10.69 -8.93 -20.32
N GLN A 213 -10.54 -9.54 -21.49
CA GLN A 213 -10.56 -11.00 -21.67
C GLN A 213 -9.29 -11.67 -21.18
N MET A 214 -8.20 -10.94 -20.93
CA MET A 214 -6.96 -11.52 -20.39
C MET A 214 -7.16 -12.11 -18.99
N MET A 215 -8.20 -11.69 -18.26
CA MET A 215 -8.48 -12.18 -16.91
C MET A 215 -9.93 -12.64 -16.73
N ASN A 216 -10.12 -13.62 -15.85
CA ASN A 216 -11.44 -14.03 -15.40
C ASN A 216 -11.99 -13.03 -14.37
N GLU A 217 -12.84 -12.10 -14.83
CA GLU A 217 -13.43 -11.04 -14.00
C GLU A 217 -14.21 -11.59 -12.78
N ARG A 218 -14.89 -12.73 -12.93
CA ARG A 218 -15.64 -13.35 -11.83
C ARG A 218 -14.69 -13.84 -10.74
N ALA A 219 -13.65 -14.59 -11.11
CA ALA A 219 -12.66 -15.10 -10.15
C ALA A 219 -11.97 -13.95 -9.38
N VAL A 220 -11.63 -12.87 -10.09
CA VAL A 220 -10.96 -11.71 -9.50
C VAL A 220 -11.89 -10.94 -8.57
N THR A 221 -13.17 -10.81 -8.94
CA THR A 221 -14.17 -10.18 -8.07
C THR A 221 -14.37 -10.96 -6.77
N VAL A 222 -14.40 -12.30 -6.84
CA VAL A 222 -14.48 -13.16 -5.66
C VAL A 222 -13.25 -12.98 -4.78
N GLN A 223 -12.05 -13.01 -5.36
CA GLN A 223 -10.81 -12.80 -4.61
C GLN A 223 -10.78 -11.44 -3.92
N CYS A 224 -11.10 -10.34 -4.61
CA CYS A 224 -11.15 -9.00 -4.00
C CYS A 224 -12.10 -8.94 -2.79
N ARG A 225 -13.26 -9.61 -2.86
CA ARG A 225 -14.20 -9.67 -1.73
C ARG A 225 -13.63 -10.49 -0.56
N LEU A 226 -13.05 -11.66 -0.85
CA LEU A 226 -12.45 -12.52 0.16
C LEU A 226 -11.26 -11.85 0.85
N TRP A 227 -10.44 -11.08 0.12
CA TRP A 227 -9.39 -10.26 0.72
C TRP A 227 -9.97 -9.26 1.72
N LEU A 228 -11.01 -8.49 1.36
CA LEU A 228 -11.67 -7.55 2.28
C LEU A 228 -12.24 -8.24 3.52
N ILE A 229 -12.86 -9.43 3.35
CA ILE A 229 -13.37 -10.24 4.46
C ILE A 229 -12.21 -10.69 5.36
N ALA A 230 -11.10 -11.15 4.79
CA ALA A 230 -9.93 -11.58 5.54
C ALA A 230 -9.33 -10.43 6.36
N LEU A 231 -9.29 -9.21 5.84
CA LEU A 231 -8.84 -8.04 6.60
C LEU A 231 -9.79 -7.70 7.76
N ALA A 232 -11.10 -7.76 7.54
CA ALA A 232 -12.08 -7.53 8.59
C ALA A 232 -11.96 -8.59 9.70
N LEU A 233 -11.78 -9.86 9.32
CA LEU A 233 -11.54 -10.96 10.25
C LEU A 233 -10.25 -10.77 11.05
N ALA A 234 -9.17 -10.32 10.40
CA ALA A 234 -7.90 -10.00 11.06
C ALA A 234 -8.09 -8.89 12.11
N ALA A 235 -8.81 -7.83 11.74
CA ALA A 235 -9.07 -6.70 12.63
C ALA A 235 -9.84 -7.15 13.88
N VAL A 236 -10.89 -7.97 13.71
CA VAL A 236 -11.66 -8.54 14.82
C VAL A 236 -10.78 -9.45 15.68
N ALA A 237 -10.04 -10.37 15.06
CA ALA A 237 -9.17 -11.32 15.76
C ALA A 237 -8.14 -10.62 16.65
N LEU A 238 -7.50 -9.57 16.13
CA LEU A 238 -6.52 -8.78 16.86
C LEU A 238 -7.16 -7.91 17.95
N ALA A 239 -8.35 -7.35 17.70
CA ALA A 239 -9.09 -6.55 18.68
C ALA A 239 -9.49 -7.38 19.91
N VAL A 240 -9.96 -8.62 19.70
CA VAL A 240 -10.35 -9.53 20.79
C VAL A 240 -9.20 -10.43 21.28
N ALA A 241 -7.99 -10.27 20.73
CA ALA A 241 -6.80 -11.07 21.04
C ALA A 241 -7.03 -12.61 20.90
N SER A 242 -7.82 -13.04 19.92
CA SER A 242 -8.15 -14.45 19.71
C SER A 242 -7.18 -15.12 18.73
N VAL A 243 -6.29 -15.97 19.26
CA VAL A 243 -5.31 -16.76 18.48
C VAL A 243 -5.98 -17.67 17.42
N PRO A 244 -7.05 -18.44 17.72
CA PRO A 244 -7.66 -19.32 16.72
C PRO A 244 -8.24 -18.55 15.54
N LEU A 245 -8.95 -17.44 15.81
CA LEU A 245 -9.51 -16.56 14.78
C LEU A 245 -8.41 -15.94 13.91
N PHE A 246 -7.29 -15.55 14.52
CA PHE A 246 -6.14 -15.03 13.79
C PHE A 246 -5.49 -16.10 12.90
N ALA A 247 -5.39 -17.34 13.37
CA ALA A 247 -4.87 -18.47 12.60
C ALA A 247 -5.76 -18.78 11.37
N ILE A 248 -7.09 -18.82 11.54
CA ILE A 248 -8.05 -18.96 10.43
C ILE A 248 -7.83 -17.85 9.40
N THR A 249 -7.61 -16.62 9.88
CA THR A 249 -7.33 -15.48 9.00
C THR A 249 -6.04 -15.65 8.22
N GLN A 250 -4.96 -16.13 8.84
CA GLN A 250 -3.69 -16.38 8.14
C GLN A 250 -3.83 -17.46 7.07
N VAL A 251 -4.54 -18.56 7.38
CA VAL A 251 -4.82 -19.62 6.40
C VAL A 251 -5.60 -19.07 5.20
N LEU A 252 -6.60 -18.22 5.45
CA LEU A 252 -7.37 -17.57 4.39
C LEU A 252 -6.49 -16.64 3.53
N LEU A 253 -5.65 -15.79 4.15
CA LEU A 253 -4.73 -14.90 3.42
C LEU A 253 -3.69 -15.68 2.60
N ALA A 254 -3.17 -16.79 3.13
CA ALA A 254 -2.24 -17.67 2.42
C ALA A 254 -2.92 -18.34 1.22
N GLY A 255 -4.12 -18.90 1.41
CA GLY A 255 -4.92 -19.48 0.33
C GLY A 255 -5.26 -18.46 -0.76
N LEU A 256 -5.60 -17.22 -0.38
CA LEU A 256 -5.85 -16.13 -1.32
C LEU A 256 -4.59 -15.71 -2.09
N SER A 257 -3.41 -15.77 -1.46
CA SER A 257 -2.13 -15.52 -2.12
C SER A 257 -1.84 -16.56 -3.20
N VAL A 258 -2.10 -17.85 -2.91
CA VAL A 258 -1.98 -18.94 -3.89
C VAL A 258 -2.98 -18.79 -5.03
N ALA A 259 -4.24 -18.47 -4.71
CA ALA A 259 -5.29 -18.24 -5.72
C ALA A 259 -4.97 -17.03 -6.61
N PHE A 260 -4.41 -15.96 -6.04
CA PHE A 260 -3.92 -14.80 -6.76
C PHE A 260 -2.82 -15.19 -7.75
N ALA A 261 -1.79 -15.90 -7.28
CA ALA A 261 -0.69 -16.38 -8.12
C ALA A 261 -1.20 -17.27 -9.26
N GLY A 262 -2.09 -18.23 -8.97
CA GLY A 262 -2.72 -19.07 -9.99
C GLY A 262 -3.48 -18.26 -11.05
N THR A 263 -4.23 -17.24 -10.63
CA THR A 263 -4.95 -16.34 -11.55
C THR A 263 -4.00 -15.57 -12.45
N ILE A 264 -2.90 -15.04 -11.89
CA ILE A 264 -1.86 -14.36 -12.67
C ILE A 264 -1.20 -15.32 -13.66
N LEU A 265 -0.90 -16.56 -13.28
CA LEU A 265 -0.32 -17.56 -14.18
C LEU A 265 -1.21 -17.89 -15.38
N THR A 266 -2.54 -17.85 -15.22
CA THR A 266 -3.47 -18.06 -16.36
C THR A 266 -3.36 -17.00 -17.45
N VAL A 267 -2.87 -15.80 -17.13
CA VAL A 267 -2.67 -14.71 -18.09
C VAL A 267 -1.61 -15.09 -19.13
N PHE A 268 -0.52 -15.73 -18.70
CA PHE A 268 0.59 -16.12 -19.57
C PHE A 268 0.26 -17.29 -20.50
N ARG A 269 -0.83 -18.02 -20.23
CA ARG A 269 -1.32 -19.10 -21.08
C ARG A 269 -2.15 -18.59 -22.27
N LYS A 270 -2.46 -17.29 -22.31
CA LYS A 270 -3.14 -16.61 -23.42
C LYS A 270 -2.10 -15.92 -24.29
#